data_AF-A0A818NGR0-F1
#
_entry.id   AF-A0A818NGR0-F1
#
_cell.length_a   1.000
_cell.length_b   1.000
_cell.length_c   1.000
_cell.angle_alpha   90.00
_cell.angle_beta   90.00
_cell.angle_gamma   90.00
#
_symmetry.space_group_name_H-M   'P 1'
#
loop_
_entity.id
_entity.type
_entity.pdbx_description
1 polymer ?
#
loop_
_entity_poly.entity_id
_entity_poly.type
_entity_poly.pdbx_seq_one_letter_code
_entity_poly.pdbx_strand_id
1 'polypeptide(L)'
;MTIKNSSTNDNIYHLANAKRNGYYVLGKNNSQLVRDQLDLLGFNRYDSLPIGGVKFNWITRGADIDWTTFDSNFQILNHIYNEKQLSNKGLLLTNLRNYEINILKNNRFNGINTNKIRLKSLSNIDNYLSLKTFLPETYLLDNTNDRITFK
;
A
#
# COMPACT_ATOMS: atom_id res chain seq x y z
N MET A 1 -14.61 41.93 -33.91
CA MET A 1 -13.36 41.25 -33.50
C MET A 1 -13.70 40.38 -32.30
N THR A 2 -14.02 39.11 -32.54
CA THR A 2 -14.54 38.20 -31.52
C THR A 2 -13.37 37.51 -30.84
N ILE A 3 -13.17 37.81 -29.55
CA ILE A 3 -12.14 37.18 -28.73
C ILE A 3 -12.54 35.71 -28.52
N LYS A 4 -11.79 34.77 -29.09
CA LYS A 4 -12.02 33.33 -28.96
C LYS A 4 -11.71 32.88 -27.52
N ASN A 5 -12.75 32.48 -26.78
CA ASN A 5 -12.69 31.73 -25.51
C ASN A 5 -12.15 30.27 -25.70
N SER A 6 -11.11 30.07 -26.51
CA SER A 6 -10.61 28.72 -26.83
C SER A 6 -9.77 28.09 -25.71
N SER A 7 -9.03 28.91 -24.94
CA SER A 7 -8.05 28.40 -23.97
C SER A 7 -8.66 27.76 -22.71
N THR A 8 -9.85 28.17 -22.28
CA THR A 8 -10.51 27.64 -21.08
C THR A 8 -11.16 26.28 -21.33
N ASN A 9 -11.80 26.10 -22.49
CA ASN A 9 -12.46 24.84 -22.82
C ASN A 9 -11.43 23.73 -23.05
N ASP A 10 -10.35 24.01 -23.77
CA ASP A 10 -9.30 23.02 -24.05
C ASP A 10 -8.65 22.49 -22.75
N ASN A 11 -8.42 23.37 -21.78
CA ASN A 11 -7.88 22.99 -20.47
C ASN A 11 -8.84 22.10 -19.67
N ILE A 12 -10.15 22.37 -19.72
CA ILE A 12 -11.16 21.55 -19.04
C ILE A 12 -11.26 20.16 -19.69
N TYR A 13 -11.25 20.09 -21.02
CA TYR A 13 -11.25 18.81 -21.75
C TYR A 13 -9.99 17.99 -21.50
N HIS A 14 -8.82 18.63 -21.47
CA HIS A 14 -7.56 17.98 -21.13
C HIS A 14 -7.58 17.40 -19.71
N LEU A 15 -8.08 18.17 -18.74
CA LEU A 15 -8.19 17.72 -17.36
C LEU A 15 -9.19 16.55 -17.21
N ALA A 16 -10.35 16.63 -17.86
CA ALA A 16 -11.34 15.56 -17.85
C ALA A 16 -10.79 14.27 -18.47
N ASN A 17 -10.04 14.38 -19.58
CA ASN A 17 -9.40 13.22 -20.22
C ASN A 17 -8.29 12.61 -19.36
N ALA A 18 -7.47 13.43 -18.70
CA ALA A 18 -6.46 12.98 -17.76
C ALA A 18 -7.06 12.15 -16.63
N LYS A 19 -8.18 12.61 -16.05
CA LYS A 19 -8.90 11.90 -14.98
C LYS A 19 -9.63 10.65 -15.44
N ARG A 20 -10.08 10.58 -16.69
CA ARG A 20 -10.85 9.43 -17.22
C ARG A 20 -9.97 8.29 -17.70
N ASN A 21 -8.85 8.61 -18.35
CA ASN A 21 -8.03 7.61 -19.04
C ASN A 21 -6.54 7.99 -19.13
N GLY A 22 -6.10 9.01 -18.40
CA GLY A 22 -4.69 9.41 -18.39
C GLY A 22 -3.84 8.49 -17.53
N TYR A 23 -2.57 8.36 -17.91
CA TYR A 23 -1.56 7.75 -17.07
C TYR A 23 -0.25 8.54 -17.03
N TYR A 24 0.47 8.39 -15.93
CA TYR A 24 1.77 9.02 -15.69
C TYR A 24 2.72 8.00 -15.07
N VAL A 25 3.96 7.93 -15.58
CA VAL A 25 4.99 6.98 -15.11
C VAL A 25 6.25 7.72 -14.70
N LEU A 26 6.57 7.67 -13.40
CA LEU A 26 7.75 8.27 -12.79
C LEU A 26 8.83 7.23 -12.47
N GLY A 27 10.02 7.44 -13.04
CA GLY A 27 11.24 6.68 -12.79
C GLY A 27 11.82 6.02 -14.03
N LYS A 28 12.91 5.25 -13.84
CA LYS A 28 13.70 4.63 -14.92
C LYS A 28 13.52 3.11 -15.00
N ASN A 29 13.32 2.43 -13.87
CA ASN A 29 13.33 0.97 -13.82
C ASN A 29 11.98 0.41 -14.27
N ASN A 30 11.98 -0.45 -15.29
CA ASN A 30 10.79 -1.11 -15.87
C ASN A 30 9.68 -0.17 -16.36
N SER A 31 9.93 1.15 -16.37
CA SER A 31 8.94 2.16 -16.74
C SER A 31 8.51 2.04 -18.20
N GLN A 32 9.40 1.58 -19.09
CA GLN A 32 9.07 1.36 -20.49
C GLN A 32 8.07 0.21 -20.66
N LEU A 33 8.30 -0.92 -19.99
CA LEU A 33 7.38 -2.06 -20.02
C LEU A 33 5.98 -1.65 -19.55
N VAL A 34 5.89 -0.85 -18.49
CA VAL A 34 4.60 -0.34 -18.00
C VAL A 34 3.94 0.59 -19.01
N ARG A 35 4.70 1.51 -19.63
CA ARG A 35 4.19 2.41 -20.69
C ARG A 35 3.63 1.61 -21.85
N ASP A 36 4.41 0.65 -22.37
CA ASP A 36 4.01 -0.18 -23.51
C ASP A 36 2.69 -0.92 -23.24
N GLN A 37 2.51 -1.47 -22.03
CA GLN A 37 1.26 -2.14 -21.65
C GLN A 37 0.08 -1.17 -21.53
N LEU A 38 0.29 0.02 -20.95
CA LEU A 38 -0.76 1.03 -20.82
C LEU A 38 -1.16 1.63 -22.17
N ASP A 39 -0.19 1.81 -23.07
CA ASP A 39 -0.43 2.25 -24.44
C ASP A 39 -1.27 1.21 -25.21
N LEU A 40 -0.98 -0.09 -25.06
CA LEU A 40 -1.78 -1.18 -25.64
C LEU A 40 -3.21 -1.23 -25.09
N LEU A 41 -3.40 -0.88 -23.82
CA LEU A 41 -4.72 -0.77 -23.18
C LEU A 41 -5.46 0.52 -23.57
N GLY A 42 -4.84 1.38 -24.39
CA GLY A 42 -5.43 2.62 -24.88
C GLY A 42 -5.47 3.75 -23.85
N PHE A 43 -4.63 3.71 -22.81
CA PHE A 43 -4.50 4.84 -21.89
C PHE A 43 -3.72 5.99 -22.55
N ASN A 44 -4.04 7.22 -22.13
CA ASN A 44 -3.40 8.42 -22.64
C ASN A 44 -2.16 8.75 -21.81
N ARG A 45 -0.97 8.68 -22.42
CA ARG A 45 0.29 9.00 -21.76
C ARG A 45 0.43 10.49 -21.48
N TYR A 46 0.89 10.82 -20.27
CA TYR A 46 1.37 12.14 -19.90
C TYR A 46 2.84 12.05 -19.48
N ASP A 47 3.69 12.89 -20.06
CA ASP A 47 5.13 12.92 -19.73
C ASP A 47 5.42 13.76 -18.46
N SER A 48 4.48 14.62 -18.07
CA SER A 48 4.48 15.36 -16.80
C SER A 48 3.14 15.20 -16.10
N LEU A 49 3.13 15.11 -14.76
CA LEU A 49 1.90 15.00 -13.99
C LEU A 49 1.06 16.29 -14.14
N PRO A 50 -0.15 16.23 -14.73
CA PRO A 50 -1.03 17.39 -14.83
C PRO A 50 -1.49 17.88 -13.45
N ILE A 51 -1.81 19.18 -13.36
CA ILE A 51 -2.51 19.75 -12.20
C ILE A 51 -3.80 18.96 -12.00
N GLY A 52 -4.08 18.51 -10.78
CA GLY A 52 -5.27 17.69 -10.50
C GLY A 52 -5.16 16.23 -10.93
N GLY A 53 -4.00 15.78 -11.42
CA GLY A 53 -3.63 14.38 -11.55
C GLY A 53 -4.19 13.63 -12.76
N VAL A 54 -3.74 12.38 -12.90
CA VAL A 54 -4.24 11.40 -13.87
C VAL A 54 -4.88 10.21 -13.17
N LYS A 55 -5.67 9.43 -13.92
CA LYS A 55 -6.31 8.20 -13.44
C LYS A 55 -5.31 7.18 -12.93
N PHE A 56 -4.23 6.91 -13.67
CA PHE A 56 -3.27 5.86 -13.31
C PHE A 56 -1.87 6.43 -13.11
N ASN A 57 -1.31 6.23 -11.93
CA ASN A 57 0.04 6.66 -11.59
C ASN A 57 0.90 5.43 -11.34
N TRP A 58 2.00 5.31 -12.08
CA TRP A 58 3.05 4.34 -11.79
C TRP A 58 4.30 5.06 -11.32
N ILE A 59 4.62 4.93 -10.04
CA ILE A 59 5.76 5.59 -9.43
C ILE A 59 6.75 4.52 -8.98
N THR A 60 8.04 4.73 -9.25
CA THR A 60 9.05 3.69 -8.95
C THR A 60 9.33 3.57 -7.45
N ARG A 61 9.38 4.68 -6.70
CA ARG A 61 9.67 4.68 -5.27
C ARG A 61 8.50 5.30 -4.50
N GLY A 62 8.09 4.65 -3.41
CA GLY A 62 7.03 5.18 -2.53
C GLY A 62 7.35 6.56 -1.95
N ALA A 63 8.64 6.89 -1.80
CA ALA A 63 9.11 8.18 -1.31
C ALA A 63 8.91 9.35 -2.31
N ASP A 64 8.66 9.06 -3.60
CA ASP A 64 8.41 10.07 -4.62
C ASP A 64 6.92 10.44 -4.74
N ILE A 65 6.08 9.86 -3.88
CA ILE A 65 4.63 10.09 -3.86
C ILE A 65 4.32 11.21 -2.87
N ASP A 66 3.66 12.25 -3.35
CA ASP A 66 2.98 13.20 -2.47
C ASP A 66 1.58 12.68 -2.11
N TRP A 67 1.47 12.05 -0.94
CA TRP A 67 0.21 11.52 -0.44
C TRP A 67 -0.80 12.60 -0.03
N THR A 68 -0.38 13.87 0.09
CA THR A 68 -1.28 14.97 0.49
C THR A 68 -2.15 15.45 -0.66
N THR A 69 -1.70 15.26 -1.90
CA THR A 69 -2.41 15.66 -3.12
C THR A 69 -3.07 14.49 -3.85
N PHE A 70 -2.92 13.27 -3.34
CA PHE A 70 -3.52 12.06 -3.89
C PHE A 70 -5.04 12.01 -3.63
N ASP A 71 -5.83 11.87 -4.69
CA ASP A 71 -7.29 11.75 -4.63
C ASP A 71 -7.74 10.31 -4.95
N SER A 72 -8.05 9.56 -3.89
CA SER A 72 -8.47 8.16 -3.99
C SER A 72 -9.82 7.95 -4.69
N ASN A 73 -10.60 9.02 -4.94
CA ASN A 73 -11.89 8.89 -5.63
C ASN A 73 -11.74 8.57 -7.12
N PHE A 74 -10.60 8.90 -7.73
CA PHE A 74 -10.37 8.63 -9.15
C PHE A 74 -8.94 8.18 -9.48
N GLN A 75 -7.95 8.51 -8.65
CA GLN A 75 -6.57 8.12 -8.89
C GLN A 75 -6.30 6.71 -8.39
N ILE A 76 -5.58 5.96 -9.20
CA ILE A 76 -5.05 4.64 -8.91
C ILE A 76 -3.53 4.76 -8.88
N LEU A 77 -2.91 4.12 -7.90
CA LEU A 77 -1.48 4.16 -7.66
C LEU A 77 -0.96 2.75 -7.38
N ASN A 78 0.25 2.46 -7.83
CA ASN A 78 0.90 1.15 -7.64
C ASN A 78 1.56 0.95 -6.26
N HIS A 79 1.24 1.80 -5.27
CA HIS A 79 1.76 1.75 -3.92
C HIS A 79 0.62 1.78 -2.91
N ILE A 80 0.85 1.14 -1.76
CA ILE A 80 -0.05 1.20 -0.61
C ILE A 80 0.54 2.20 0.37
N TYR A 81 -0.30 3.06 0.94
CA TYR A 81 0.14 4.00 1.96
C TYR A 81 0.73 3.26 3.17
N ASN A 82 1.92 3.68 3.63
CA ASN A 82 2.61 3.11 4.79
C ASN A 82 2.96 1.60 4.62
N GLU A 83 3.28 1.17 3.41
CA GLU A 83 3.69 -0.20 3.07
C GLU A 83 4.91 -0.69 3.85
N LYS A 84 5.73 0.24 4.36
CA LYS A 84 6.91 -0.04 5.22
C LYS A 84 6.57 -0.89 6.44
N GLN A 85 5.33 -0.86 6.93
CA GLN A 85 4.87 -1.73 8.03
C GLN A 85 5.01 -3.21 7.71
N LEU A 86 5.00 -3.57 6.41
CA LEU A 86 5.09 -4.95 5.94
C LEU A 86 6.40 -5.21 5.16
N SER A 87 6.91 -4.21 4.45
CA SER A 87 8.11 -4.37 3.60
C SER A 87 9.43 -4.17 4.34
N ASN A 88 9.42 -3.52 5.51
CA ASN A 88 10.62 -3.40 6.36
C ASN A 88 10.72 -4.58 7.33
N LYS A 89 11.87 -5.28 7.35
CA LYS A 89 12.08 -6.48 8.18
C LYS A 89 11.82 -6.24 9.68
N GLY A 90 12.30 -5.12 10.22
CA GLY A 90 12.16 -4.81 11.64
C GLY A 90 10.71 -4.47 12.02
N LEU A 91 10.05 -3.64 11.21
CA LEU A 91 8.63 -3.31 11.41
C LEU A 91 7.74 -4.53 11.24
N LEU A 92 8.01 -5.37 10.23
CA LEU A 92 7.28 -6.62 10.01
C LEU A 92 7.39 -7.55 11.24
N LEU A 93 8.59 -7.75 11.77
CA LEU A 93 8.79 -8.59 12.96
C LEU A 93 8.02 -8.05 14.18
N THR A 94 8.10 -6.74 14.42
CA THR A 94 7.38 -6.08 15.52
C THR A 94 5.87 -6.23 15.35
N ASN A 95 5.34 -6.02 14.15
CA ASN A 95 3.92 -6.15 13.84
C ASN A 95 3.42 -7.59 14.02
N LEU A 96 4.17 -8.58 13.54
CA LEU A 96 3.84 -9.99 13.72
C LEU A 96 3.82 -10.40 15.19
N ARG A 97 4.83 -9.99 15.98
CA ARG A 97 4.89 -10.27 17.42
C ARG A 97 3.74 -9.63 18.19
N ASN A 98 3.40 -8.37 17.87
CA ASN A 98 2.26 -7.68 18.48
C ASN A 98 0.93 -8.36 18.15
N TYR A 99 0.77 -8.81 16.91
CA TYR A 99 -0.39 -9.59 16.48
C TYR A 99 -0.52 -10.91 17.27
N GLU A 100 0.57 -11.67 17.42
CA GLU A 100 0.60 -12.90 18.21
C GLU A 100 0.22 -12.64 19.68
N ILE A 101 0.82 -11.62 20.31
CA ILE A 101 0.52 -11.22 21.69
C ILE A 101 -0.96 -10.86 21.87
N ASN A 102 -1.55 -10.11 20.93
CA ASN A 102 -2.94 -9.67 21.03
C ASN A 102 -3.92 -10.84 20.91
N ILE A 103 -3.66 -11.81 20.04
CA ILE A 103 -4.46 -13.04 19.97
C ILE A 103 -4.39 -13.81 21.29
N LEU A 104 -3.18 -14.00 21.82
CA LEU A 104 -2.98 -14.73 23.08
C LEU A 104 -3.66 -14.02 24.28
N LYS A 105 -3.60 -12.69 24.34
CA LYS A 105 -4.30 -11.89 25.36
C LYS A 105 -5.81 -12.07 25.27
N ASN A 106 -6.39 -11.88 24.09
CA ASN A 106 -7.84 -12.01 23.88
C ASN A 106 -8.35 -13.42 24.22
N ASN A 107 -7.56 -14.46 23.94
CA ASN A 107 -7.90 -15.83 24.31
C ASN A 107 -7.82 -16.07 25.83
N ARG A 108 -6.86 -15.45 26.54
CA ARG A 108 -6.76 -15.55 28.01
C ARG A 108 -7.91 -14.86 28.74
N PHE A 109 -8.40 -13.73 28.24
CA PHE A 109 -9.55 -13.03 28.86
C PHE A 109 -10.87 -13.80 28.67
N ASN A 110 -11.05 -14.54 27.58
CA ASN A 110 -12.20 -15.42 27.38
C ASN A 110 -12.18 -16.68 28.26
N GLY A 111 -11.01 -17.07 28.79
CA GLY A 111 -10.85 -18.20 29.70
C GLY A 111 -11.16 -17.92 31.18
N ILE A 112 -11.34 -16.65 31.58
CA ILE A 112 -11.60 -16.26 32.98
C ILE A 112 -13.09 -16.03 33.25
N ASN A 113 -13.94 -15.92 32.22
CA ASN A 113 -15.38 -15.66 32.38
C ASN A 113 -16.26 -16.90 32.15
N THR A 114 -15.84 -18.05 32.69
CA THR A 114 -16.64 -19.28 32.66
C THR A 114 -17.57 -19.36 33.87
N ASN A 115 -18.66 -18.60 33.83
CA ASN A 115 -19.93 -19.02 34.42
C ASN A 115 -21.07 -18.36 33.63
N LYS A 116 -21.71 -19.16 32.75
CA LYS A 116 -22.76 -18.76 31.79
C LYS A 116 -22.23 -17.76 30.76
N ILE A 117 -21.81 -18.17 29.57
CA ILE A 117 -22.69 -18.57 28.48
C ILE A 117 -21.90 -19.52 27.58
N ARG A 118 -22.47 -20.70 27.32
CA ARG A 118 -21.99 -21.68 26.33
C ARG A 118 -22.30 -21.11 24.94
N LEU A 119 -21.51 -20.16 24.46
CA LEU A 119 -21.56 -19.70 23.08
C LEU A 119 -20.94 -20.78 22.19
N LYS A 120 -21.81 -21.59 21.58
CA LYS A 120 -21.52 -22.36 20.37
C LYS A 120 -21.09 -21.38 19.27
N SER A 121 -19.78 -21.10 19.14
CA SER A 121 -19.12 -20.53 17.95
C SER A 121 -17.62 -20.33 18.25
N LEU A 122 -16.88 -21.41 18.47
CA LEU A 122 -15.40 -21.39 18.52
C LEU A 122 -14.78 -21.93 17.24
N SER A 123 -15.44 -21.76 16.09
CA SER A 123 -14.88 -22.07 14.76
C SER A 123 -13.77 -21.10 14.31
N ASN A 124 -13.33 -20.17 15.17
CA ASN A 124 -12.27 -19.21 14.85
C ASN A 124 -10.93 -19.51 15.56
N ILE A 125 -10.85 -20.57 16.39
CA ILE A 125 -9.59 -20.95 17.07
C ILE A 125 -8.71 -21.81 16.16
N ASP A 126 -9.29 -22.53 15.20
CA ASP A 126 -8.57 -23.52 14.38
C ASP A 126 -7.61 -22.91 13.34
N ASN A 127 -7.60 -21.58 13.17
CA ASN A 127 -6.72 -20.87 12.23
C ASN A 127 -5.63 -20.01 12.92
N TYR A 128 -5.31 -20.26 14.19
CA TYR A 128 -4.13 -19.65 14.78
C TYR A 128 -2.86 -20.31 14.24
N LEU A 129 -2.23 -19.65 13.27
CA LEU A 129 -0.91 -20.02 12.78
C LEU A 129 0.16 -19.35 13.65
N SER A 130 0.83 -20.10 14.51
CA SER A 130 1.93 -19.56 15.32
C SER A 130 3.04 -19.04 14.40
N LEU A 131 3.65 -17.91 14.77
CA LEU A 131 4.75 -17.32 14.00
C LEU A 131 5.89 -18.33 13.77
N LYS A 132 6.15 -19.21 14.74
CA LYS A 132 7.21 -20.24 14.67
C LYS A 132 7.06 -21.22 13.49
N THR A 133 5.87 -21.30 12.89
CA THR A 133 5.60 -22.23 11.77
C THR A 133 6.03 -21.69 10.40
N PHE A 134 6.15 -20.38 10.25
CA PHE A 134 6.45 -19.74 8.96
C PHE A 134 7.50 -18.63 9.03
N LEU A 135 7.77 -18.09 10.22
CA LEU A 135 8.78 -17.07 10.45
C LEU A 135 10.03 -17.73 11.04
N PRO A 136 11.17 -17.71 10.33
CA PRO A 136 12.45 -18.14 10.90
C PRO A 136 12.77 -17.37 12.17
N GLU A 137 13.56 -17.98 13.04
CA GLU A 137 14.01 -17.33 14.27
C GLU A 137 14.71 -16.01 13.94
N THR A 138 14.09 -14.90 14.35
CA THR A 138 14.50 -13.55 13.96
C THR A 138 14.60 -12.68 15.19
N TYR A 139 15.68 -11.91 15.28
CA TYR A 139 16.00 -11.04 16.40
C TYR A 139 16.20 -9.61 15.92
N LEU A 140 15.68 -8.66 16.70
CA LEU A 140 16.00 -7.24 16.55
C LEU A 140 17.24 -6.97 17.39
N LEU A 141 18.25 -6.36 16.76
CA LEU A 141 19.44 -5.88 17.44
C LEU A 141 19.22 -4.40 17.74
N ASP A 142 19.27 -4.03 19.01
CA ASP A 142 19.07 -2.64 19.43
C ASP A 142 20.32 -1.82 19.13
N ASN A 143 21.51 -2.44 19.13
CA ASN A 143 22.77 -1.82 18.79
C ASN A 143 23.41 -2.47 17.56
N THR A 144 24.07 -1.65 16.73
CA THR A 144 24.76 -2.12 15.52
C THR A 144 25.93 -3.07 15.81
N ASN A 145 26.45 -3.00 17.03
CA ASN A 145 27.54 -3.85 17.52
C ASN A 145 27.06 -5.14 18.19
N ASP A 146 25.76 -5.32 18.38
CA ASP A 146 25.25 -6.54 19.00
C ASP A 146 25.52 -7.74 18.07
N ARG A 147 25.92 -8.85 18.69
CA ARG A 147 26.21 -10.11 18.00
C ARG A 147 25.39 -11.21 18.67
N ILE A 148 24.70 -12.00 17.87
CA ILE A 148 24.02 -13.21 18.33
C ILE A 148 24.87 -14.40 17.90
N THR A 149 25.29 -15.20 18.87
CA THR A 149 25.90 -16.52 18.63
C THR A 149 24.82 -17.58 18.67
N PHE A 150 24.64 -18.28 17.55
CA PHE A 150 23.83 -19.49 17.47
C PHE A 150 24.69 -20.67 17.93
N LYS A 151 24.15 -21.53 18.80
CA LYS A 151 24.82 -22.77 19.25
C LYS A 151 24.52 -23.92 18.31
#